data_AF-A0A954ENL2-F1
#
_entry.id   AF-A0A954ENL2-F1
#
_cell.length_a   1.000
_cell.length_b   1.000
_cell.length_c   1.000
_cell.angle_alpha   90.00
_cell.angle_beta   90.00
_cell.angle_gamma   90.00
#
_symmetry.space_group_name_H-M   'P 1'
#
loop_
_entity.id
_entity.type
_entity.pdbx_description
1 polymer ?
#
loop_
_entity_poly.entity_id
_entity_poly.type
_entity_poly.pdbx_seq_one_letter_code
_entity_poly.pdbx_strand_id
1 'polypeptide(L)' 'MNRKPSLTAEKYATIDELVRLGSIAVNDAQNESRRLGVPNVYSINGRLYYETPTGELSTSDPFVDATVRCDESKTP' A
#
# COMPACT_ATOMS: atom_id res chain seq x y z
N MET A 1 -8.93 34.97 22.93
CA MET A 1 -8.31 33.90 23.75
C MET A 1 -7.83 32.79 22.83
N ASN A 2 -6.51 32.60 22.66
CA ASN A 2 -5.94 31.49 21.90
C ASN A 2 -5.82 30.25 22.80
N ARG A 3 -6.79 29.32 22.75
CA ARG A 3 -6.59 27.99 23.35
C ARG A 3 -5.80 27.14 22.36
N LYS A 4 -4.49 27.01 22.57
CA LYS A 4 -3.75 25.90 21.98
C LYS A 4 -4.24 24.62 22.68
N PRO A 5 -4.85 23.65 22.00
CA PRO A 5 -5.20 22.40 22.64
C PRO A 5 -3.93 21.75 23.17
N SER A 6 -3.88 21.49 24.48
CA SER A 6 -2.79 20.76 25.11
C SER A 6 -2.87 19.28 24.70
N LEU A 7 -1.75 18.72 24.26
CA LEU A 7 -1.58 17.28 24.05
C LEU A 7 -1.36 16.64 25.44
N THR A 8 -2.29 15.78 25.85
CA THR A 8 -2.26 15.07 27.13
C THR A 8 -1.79 13.64 26.93
N ALA A 9 -1.30 12.99 27.99
CA ALA A 9 -0.88 11.59 27.94
C ALA A 9 -2.01 10.65 27.43
N GLU A 10 -3.25 10.89 27.85
CA GLU A 10 -4.43 10.15 27.38
C GLU A 10 -4.61 10.26 25.85
N LYS A 11 -4.45 11.45 25.27
CA LYS A 11 -4.57 11.64 23.82
C LYS A 11 -3.49 10.87 23.05
N TYR A 12 -2.26 10.82 23.58
CA TYR A 12 -1.21 10.00 23.00
C TYR A 12 -1.56 8.52 23.05
N ALA A 13 -2.04 8.02 24.20
CA ALA A 13 -2.46 6.63 24.34
C ALA A 13 -3.58 6.27 23.35
N THR A 14 -4.56 7.15 23.14
CA THR A 14 -5.62 6.94 22.14
C THR A 14 -5.07 6.88 20.71
N ILE A 15 -4.14 7.77 20.36
CA ILE A 15 -3.51 7.77 19.03
C ILE A 15 -2.69 6.49 18.83
N ASP A 16 -1.93 6.07 19.84
CA ASP A 16 -1.13 4.84 19.79
C ASP A 16 -2.01 3.61 19.58
N GLU A 17 -3.15 3.52 20.26
CA GLU A 17 -4.10 2.43 20.06
C GLU A 17 -4.68 2.44 18.64
N LEU A 18 -5.04 3.62 18.12
CA LEU A 18 -5.53 3.76 16.75
C LEU A 18 -4.47 3.33 15.72
N VAL A 19 -3.21 3.76 15.89
CA VAL A 19 -2.10 3.37 15.01
C VAL A 19 -1.85 1.86 15.09
N ARG A 20 -1.94 1.26 16.28
CA ARG A 20 -1.79 -0.19 16.47
C ARG A 20 -2.86 -0.97 15.71
N LEU A 21 -4.13 -0.60 15.88
CA LEU A 21 -5.25 -1.25 15.19
C LEU A 21 -5.17 -1.06 13.67
N GLY A 22 -4.83 0.15 13.21
CA GLY A 22 -4.62 0.44 11.79
C GLY A 22 -3.49 -0.39 11.18
N SER A 23 -2.37 -0.54 11.91
CA SER A 23 -1.22 -1.35 11.45
C SER A 23 -1.60 -2.81 11.28
N ILE A 24 -2.40 -3.37 12.21
CA ILE A 24 -2.92 -4.74 12.11
C ILE A 24 -3.79 -4.88 10.86
N ALA A 25 -4.78 -3.98 10.68
CA ALA A 25 -5.69 -4.03 9.54
C ALA A 25 -4.96 -3.90 8.19
N VAL A 26 -3.96 -3.02 8.10
CA VAL A 26 -3.14 -2.86 6.89
C VAL A 26 -2.33 -4.13 6.60
N ASN A 27 -1.72 -4.72 7.62
CA ASN A 27 -0.96 -5.96 7.45
C ASN A 27 -1.84 -7.11 6.95
N ASP A 28 -3.04 -7.26 7.50
CA ASP A 28 -3.98 -8.30 7.09
C ASP A 28 -4.44 -8.10 5.64
N ALA A 29 -4.76 -6.87 5.24
CA ALA A 29 -5.11 -6.54 3.86
C ALA A 29 -3.96 -6.80 2.87
N GLN A 30 -2.72 -6.50 3.26
CA GLN A 30 -1.54 -6.77 2.44
C GLN A 30 -1.29 -8.27 2.28
N ASN A 31 -1.46 -9.05 3.35
CA ASN A 31 -1.33 -10.51 3.31
C ASN A 31 -2.39 -11.15 2.41
N GLU A 32 -3.63 -10.65 2.48
CA GLU A 32 -4.70 -11.11 1.61
C GLU A 32 -4.42 -10.76 0.14
N SER A 33 -3.90 -9.57 -0.13
CA SER A 33 -3.48 -9.18 -1.49
C SER A 33 -2.41 -10.13 -2.03
N ARG A 34 -1.38 -10.44 -1.23
CA ARG A 34 -0.36 -11.46 -1.58
C ARG A 34 -0.98 -12.83 -1.83
N ARG A 35 -1.93 -13.27 -0.98
CA ARG A 35 -2.64 -14.55 -1.13
C ARG A 35 -3.42 -14.62 -2.44
N LEU A 36 -3.98 -13.50 -2.89
CA LEU A 36 -4.73 -13.37 -4.15
C LEU A 36 -3.82 -13.14 -5.37
N GLY A 37 -2.50 -12.99 -5.17
CA GLY A 37 -1.56 -12.65 -6.24
C GLY A 37 -1.68 -11.20 -6.73
N VAL A 38 -2.30 -10.33 -5.93
CA VAL A 38 -2.44 -8.90 -6.21
C VAL A 38 -1.27 -8.15 -5.55
N PRO A 39 -0.42 -7.45 -6.32
CA PRO A 39 0.69 -6.66 -5.78
C PRO A 39 0.20 -5.53 -4.85
N ASN A 40 0.82 -5.40 -3.67
CA ASN A 40 0.66 -4.19 -2.87
C ASN A 40 1.41 -3.03 -3.54
N VAL A 41 0.83 -1.82 -3.47
CA VAL A 41 1.40 -0.61 -4.07
C VAL A 41 1.65 0.44 -3.01
N TYR A 42 2.84 1.02 -3.02
CA TYR A 42 3.29 2.02 -2.06
C TYR A 42 3.67 3.31 -2.76
N SER A 43 3.37 4.45 -2.14
CA SER A 43 3.90 5.76 -2.54
C SER A 43 4.99 6.17 -1.56
N ILE A 44 6.24 6.11 -2.00
CA ILE A 44 7.41 6.44 -1.18
C ILE A 44 8.08 7.64 -1.83
N ASN A 45 8.12 8.77 -1.10
CA ASN A 45 8.66 10.05 -1.60
C ASN A 45 8.03 10.50 -2.94
N GLY A 46 6.72 10.25 -3.10
CA GLY A 46 5.97 10.62 -4.31
C GLY A 46 6.22 9.71 -5.53
N ARG A 47 6.93 8.59 -5.36
CA ARG A 47 7.13 7.57 -6.40
C ARG A 47 6.38 6.29 -6.03
N LEU A 48 5.78 5.65 -7.04
CA LEU A 48 5.09 4.37 -6.86
C LEU A 48 6.07 3.20 -6.88
N TYR A 49 5.85 2.27 -5.97
CA TYR A 49 6.56 1.00 -5.87
C TYR A 49 5.54 -0.13 -5.77
N TYR A 50 5.76 -1.19 -6.53
CA TYR A 50 4.92 -2.37 -6.60
C TYR A 50 5.67 -3.52 -5.92
N GLU A 51 4.99 -4.23 -5.03
CA GLU A 51 5.53 -5.41 -4.38
C GLU A 51 5.60 -6.59 -5.36
N THR A 52 6.76 -7.22 -5.47
CA THR A 52 6.97 -8.43 -6.25
C THR A 52 6.48 -9.66 -5.49
N PRO A 53 6.29 -10.82 -6.15
CA PRO A 53 5.96 -12.07 -5.45
C PRO A 53 7.01 -12.52 -4.42
N THR A 54 8.25 -12.03 -4.51
CA THR A 54 9.32 -12.28 -3.53
C THR A 54 9.26 -11.32 -2.33
N GLY A 55 8.37 -10.32 -2.35
CA GLY A 55 8.24 -9.28 -1.32
C GLY A 55 9.17 -8.08 -1.53
N GLU A 56 9.92 -8.03 -2.63
CA GLU A 56 10.77 -6.89 -2.96
C GLU A 56 9.93 -5.75 -3.57
N LEU A 57 10.43 -4.52 -3.48
CA LEU A 57 9.77 -3.36 -4.11
C LEU A 57 10.41 -3.05 -5.46
N SER A 58 9.59 -2.97 -6.50
CA SER A 58 9.99 -2.60 -7.85
C SER A 58 9.29 -1.32 -8.31
N THR A 59 9.95 -0.52 -9.15
CA THR A 59 9.31 0.61 -9.84
C THR A 59 8.63 0.20 -11.14
N SER A 60 8.80 -1.05 -11.57
CA SER A 60 8.16 -1.59 -12.78
C SER A 60 6.72 -1.97 -12.47
N ASP A 61 5.78 -1.39 -13.21
CA ASP A 61 4.36 -1.72 -13.08
C ASP A 61 4.09 -3.10 -13.73
N PRO A 62 3.56 -4.07 -12.97
CA PRO A 62 3.32 -5.42 -13.46
C PRO A 62 2.19 -5.52 -14.51
N PHE A 63 1.38 -4.48 -14.69
CA PHE A 63 0.24 -4.49 -15.61
C PHE A 63 0.50 -3.74 -16.93
N VAL A 64 1.57 -2.96 -17.05
CA VAL A 64 1.86 -2.20 -18.28
C VAL A 64 2.40 -3.14 -19.38
N ASP A 65 3.21 -4.14 -19.03
CA ASP A 65 3.69 -5.17 -19.97
C ASP A 65 2.58 -6.12 -20.48
N ALA A 66 1.46 -6.23 -19.77
CA ALA A 66 0.35 -7.10 -20.18
C ALA A 66 -0.40 -6.56 -21.42
N THR A 67 -0.33 -5.26 -21.68
CA THR A 67 -1.04 -4.63 -22.81
C THR A 67 -0.35 -4.84 -24.16
N VAL A 68 0.96 -5.16 -24.17
CA VAL A 68 1.70 -5.46 -25.40
C VAL A 68 1.32 -6.84 -25.96
N ARG A 69 0.90 -7.79 -25.11
CA ARG A 69 0.59 -9.16 -25.54
C ARG A 69 -0.83 -9.33 -26.11
N CYS A 70 -1.70 -8.33 -26.01
CA CYS A 70 -3.08 -8.43 -26.48
C CYS A 70 -3.30 -7.99 -27.94
N ASP A 71 -2.30 -7.44 -28.64
CA ASP A 71 -2.46 -6.93 -30.01
C ASP A 71 -1.96 -7.91 -31.10
N GLU A 72 -1.18 -8.94 -30.75
CA GLU A 72 -0.62 -9.87 -31.76
C GLU A 72 -1.60 -10.94 -32.27
N SER A 73 -2.83 -11.02 -31.71
CA SER A 73 -3.84 -11.98 -32.17
C SER A 73 -4.76 -11.44 -33.29
N LYS A 74 -4.48 -10.25 -33.83
CA LYS A 74 -5.27 -9.65 -34.91
C LYS A 74 -4.45 -9.42 -36.18
N THR A 75 -4.05 -10.51 -36.83
CA THR A 75 -3.68 -10.48 -38.25
C THR A 75 -4.88 -10.95 -39.08
N PRO A 76 -5.25 -10.26 -40.19
CA PRO A 76 -6.39 -10.61 -41.04
C PRO A 76 -6.28 -11.97 -41.72
#